data_AF-A0AAU9FB99-F1
#
_entry.id   AF-A0AAU9FB99-F1
#
_cell.length_a   1.000
_cell.length_b   1.000
_cell.length_c   1.000
_cell.angle_alpha   90.00
_cell.angle_beta   90.00
_cell.angle_gamma   90.00
#
_symmetry.space_group_name_H-M   'P 1'
#
loop_
_entity.id
_entity.type
_entity.pdbx_description
1 polymer ?
#
loop_
_entity_poly.entity_id
_entity_poly.type
_entity_poly.pdbx_seq_one_letter_code
_entity_poly.pdbx_strand_id
1 'polypeptide(L)'
;MRALCWQFERKLPHQMARMAMVRRATHHDGTRLMSGDREIVGYGVNGSPIYVDCVEFPFPAIRYREVTPDLCAVREKELGDWKALSLQEKKLLYRHSFCQTYAEFQHFTPDWKLVMGVGFWSVAIGLLISVWYNFKLYDPVPETYAEERRQAQLRRIIQLEMNPITGLSSKWCYHTNKWK
;
A
#
# COMPACT_ATOMS: atom_id res chain seq x y z
N MET A 1 47.10 -7.71 -36.05
CA MET A 1 47.95 -8.70 -35.34
C MET A 1 48.88 -7.94 -34.39
N ARG A 2 48.80 -8.27 -33.09
CA ARG A 2 49.86 -8.27 -32.04
C ARG A 2 50.60 -6.92 -31.77
N ALA A 3 50.34 -6.23 -30.67
CA ALA A 3 50.75 -6.47 -29.27
C ALA A 3 52.15 -5.93 -28.93
N LEU A 4 52.26 -5.19 -27.81
CA LEU A 4 53.39 -4.96 -26.87
C LEU A 4 53.08 -3.66 -26.09
N CYS A 5 52.28 -3.65 -25.02
CA CYS A 5 52.52 -4.18 -23.67
C CYS A 5 53.91 -3.84 -23.11
N TRP A 6 54.01 -2.71 -22.39
CA TRP A 6 55.10 -2.46 -21.44
C TRP A 6 54.55 -2.65 -20.02
N GLN A 7 54.84 -3.82 -19.44
CA GLN A 7 54.65 -4.11 -18.02
C GLN A 7 55.85 -3.58 -17.25
N PHE A 8 55.63 -2.58 -16.39
CA PHE A 8 56.59 -2.20 -15.35
C PHE A 8 56.13 -2.83 -14.03
N GLU A 9 56.72 -3.98 -13.71
CA GLU A 9 56.39 -4.81 -12.56
C GLU A 9 56.99 -4.20 -11.28
N ARG A 10 56.19 -3.40 -10.55
CA ARG A 10 56.51 -3.02 -9.16
C ARG A 10 55.96 -4.10 -8.22
N LYS A 11 56.82 -5.05 -7.82
CA LYS A 11 56.55 -5.99 -6.73
C LYS A 11 56.46 -5.22 -5.41
N LEU A 12 55.23 -4.88 -4.99
CA LEU A 12 54.94 -4.50 -3.60
C LEU A 12 54.77 -5.78 -2.76
N PRO A 13 55.35 -5.86 -1.55
CA PRO A 13 55.25 -7.04 -0.69
C PRO A 13 53.80 -7.32 -0.28
N HIS A 14 53.40 -8.57 -0.49
CA HIS A 14 52.04 -9.14 -0.39
C HIS A 14 51.54 -9.30 1.06
N GLN A 15 51.85 -8.39 2.00
CA GLN A 15 51.58 -8.64 3.43
C GLN A 15 50.94 -7.48 4.23
N MET A 16 50.79 -6.24 3.72
CA MET A 16 50.23 -5.14 4.53
C MET A 16 49.34 -4.12 3.79
N ALA A 17 48.41 -4.57 2.95
CA ALA A 17 47.36 -3.69 2.43
C ALA A 17 46.02 -4.40 2.15
N ARG A 18 45.69 -5.42 2.94
CA ARG A 18 44.29 -5.85 3.10
C ARG A 18 43.69 -5.20 4.34
N MET A 19 43.72 -3.86 4.39
CA MET A 19 42.53 -3.19 4.88
C MET A 19 41.47 -3.49 3.83
N ALA A 20 40.74 -4.58 4.01
CA ALA A 20 39.42 -4.68 3.43
C ALA A 20 38.70 -3.44 3.93
N MET A 21 38.65 -2.39 3.11
CA MET A 21 37.66 -1.34 3.29
C MET A 21 36.35 -2.11 3.28
N VAL A 22 35.80 -2.37 4.46
CA VAL A 22 34.41 -2.75 4.59
C VAL A 22 33.69 -1.57 3.96
N ARG A 23 33.26 -1.74 2.71
CA ARG A 23 32.42 -0.79 2.02
C ARG A 23 31.23 -0.63 2.96
N ARG A 24 31.18 0.49 3.69
CA ARG A 24 30.01 0.81 4.51
C ARG A 24 28.88 0.88 3.49
N ALA A 25 28.04 -0.14 3.44
CA ALA A 25 26.85 -0.13 2.61
C ALA A 25 25.96 0.97 3.19
N THR A 26 26.10 2.17 2.65
CA THR A 26 25.16 3.24 2.90
C THR A 26 23.87 2.89 2.17
N HIS A 27 22.73 3.39 2.63
CA HIS A 27 21.44 3.16 1.95
C HIS A 27 21.51 3.46 0.43
N HIS A 28 22.38 4.37 0.02
CA HIS A 28 22.63 4.71 -1.38
C HIS A 28 23.28 3.58 -2.21
N ASP A 29 24.11 2.73 -1.60
CA ASP A 29 24.86 1.69 -2.33
C ASP A 29 23.94 0.62 -2.89
N GLY A 30 22.93 0.22 -2.13
CA GLY A 30 21.89 -0.72 -2.60
C GLY A 30 21.06 -0.12 -3.74
N THR A 31 20.62 1.14 -3.59
CA THR A 31 19.85 1.82 -4.64
C THR A 31 20.64 2.01 -5.93
N ARG A 32 21.96 2.24 -5.84
CA ARG A 32 22.85 2.33 -7.01
C ARG A 32 22.97 0.99 -7.74
N LEU A 33 23.13 -0.11 -7.01
CA LEU A 33 23.19 -1.45 -7.63
C LEU A 33 21.88 -1.80 -8.36
N MET A 34 20.73 -1.44 -7.79
CA MET A 34 19.42 -1.67 -8.42
C MET A 34 19.12 -0.71 -9.58
N SER A 35 19.87 0.39 -9.69
CA SER A 35 19.72 1.34 -10.79
C SER A 35 20.29 0.83 -12.11
N GLY A 36 21.19 -0.17 -12.09
CA GLY A 36 21.81 -0.68 -13.32
C GLY A 36 22.59 0.42 -14.06
N ASP A 37 22.60 0.34 -15.39
CA ASP A 37 23.30 1.31 -16.25
C ASP A 37 22.42 2.50 -16.65
N ARG A 38 21.37 2.78 -15.85
CA ARG A 38 20.43 3.88 -16.10
C ARG A 38 21.06 5.22 -15.77
N GLU A 39 20.75 6.20 -16.61
CA GLU A 39 21.25 7.55 -16.46
C GLU A 39 20.64 8.25 -15.23
N ILE A 40 21.50 8.83 -14.39
CA ILE A 40 21.12 9.67 -13.26
C ILE A 40 21.00 11.11 -13.75
N VAL A 41 19.80 11.68 -13.63
CA VAL A 41 19.45 13.01 -14.17
C VAL A 41 19.12 14.05 -13.09
N GLY A 42 19.01 13.62 -11.83
CA GLY A 42 18.72 14.53 -10.73
C GLY A 42 19.02 13.91 -9.37
N TYR A 43 18.68 14.66 -8.32
CA TYR A 43 18.96 14.27 -6.93
C TYR A 43 17.87 13.37 -6.32
N GLY A 44 16.66 13.37 -6.86
CA GLY A 44 15.54 12.58 -6.33
C GLY A 44 14.99 13.08 -4.99
N VAL A 45 14.03 12.34 -4.44
CA VAL A 45 13.31 12.70 -3.20
C VAL A 45 14.23 12.74 -1.97
N ASN A 46 15.18 11.80 -1.87
CA ASN A 46 16.04 11.63 -0.69
C ASN A 46 17.54 11.63 -1.03
N GLY A 47 17.96 12.26 -2.14
CA GLY A 47 19.35 12.21 -2.61
C GLY A 47 19.77 10.86 -3.21
N SER A 48 18.85 9.89 -3.30
CA SER A 48 19.08 8.58 -3.91
C SER A 48 18.64 8.55 -5.37
N PRO A 49 19.36 7.83 -6.24
CA PRO A 49 18.98 7.62 -7.63
C PRO A 49 17.82 6.61 -7.73
N ILE A 50 16.60 7.03 -7.37
CA ILE A 50 15.41 6.18 -7.41
C ILE A 50 14.46 6.67 -8.50
N TYR A 51 13.90 5.71 -9.24
CA TYR A 51 12.80 5.94 -10.16
C TYR A 51 11.47 5.80 -9.42
N VAL A 52 10.58 6.79 -9.54
CA VAL A 52 9.21 6.71 -9.03
C VAL A 52 8.27 7.51 -9.94
N ASP A 53 7.13 6.93 -10.29
CA ASP A 53 6.03 7.64 -10.94
C ASP A 53 5.14 8.24 -9.85
N CYS A 54 5.30 9.53 -9.57
CA CYS A 54 4.58 10.23 -8.50
C CYS A 54 4.15 11.62 -8.96
N VAL A 55 2.94 12.03 -8.59
CA VAL A 55 2.39 13.35 -8.93
C VAL A 55 3.24 14.48 -8.34
N GLU A 56 3.72 14.29 -7.11
CA GLU A 56 4.52 15.27 -6.37
C GLU A 56 5.95 15.40 -6.91
N PHE A 57 6.45 14.33 -7.52
CA PHE A 57 7.80 14.23 -8.07
C PHE A 57 7.75 13.84 -9.57
N PRO A 58 7.30 14.76 -10.44
CA PRO A 58 7.20 14.52 -11.90
C PRO A 58 8.51 14.08 -12.54
N PHE A 59 9.64 14.50 -11.97
CA PHE A 59 10.97 14.30 -12.52
C PHE A 59 11.77 13.39 -11.58
N PRO A 60 11.77 12.06 -11.82
CA PRO A 60 12.52 11.12 -11.01
C PRO A 60 14.03 11.32 -11.16
N ALA A 61 14.80 10.80 -10.20
CA ALA A 61 16.25 11.00 -10.15
C ALA A 61 17.00 10.29 -11.28
N ILE A 62 16.42 9.21 -11.81
CA ILE A 62 16.98 8.39 -12.88
C ILE A 62 15.96 8.23 -14.00
N ARG A 63 16.43 7.90 -15.21
CA ARG A 63 15.55 7.51 -16.32
C ARG A 63 14.96 6.12 -16.08
N TYR A 64 13.81 5.82 -16.69
CA TYR A 64 13.18 4.52 -16.56
C TYR A 64 14.02 3.39 -17.18
N ARG A 65 14.52 3.59 -18.40
CA ARG A 65 15.30 2.60 -19.18
C ARG A 65 16.79 2.94 -19.24
N GLU A 66 17.57 1.93 -19.59
CA GLU A 66 18.99 2.05 -19.92
C GLU A 66 19.17 2.62 -21.32
N VAL A 67 20.32 3.25 -21.54
CA VAL A 67 20.65 3.90 -22.81
C VAL A 67 20.92 2.83 -23.88
N THR A 68 20.10 2.82 -24.93
CA THR A 68 20.29 1.96 -26.10
C THR A 68 20.97 2.73 -27.24
N PRO A 69 21.67 2.06 -28.17
CA PRO A 69 22.32 2.72 -29.31
C PRO A 69 21.32 3.50 -30.18
N ASP A 70 20.11 2.96 -30.36
CA ASP A 70 19.04 3.62 -31.12
C ASP A 70 18.60 4.94 -30.46
N LEU A 71 18.57 4.98 -29.13
CA LEU A 71 18.26 6.20 -28.38
C LEU A 71 19.34 7.26 -28.57
N CYS A 72 20.63 6.88 -28.62
CA CYS A 72 21.72 7.83 -28.83
C CYS A 72 21.52 8.62 -30.13
N ALA A 73 21.17 7.95 -31.23
CA ALA A 73 20.89 8.62 -32.51
C ALA A 73 19.70 9.58 -32.42
N VAL A 74 18.66 9.26 -31.63
CA VAL A 74 17.51 10.15 -31.41
C VAL A 74 17.89 11.32 -30.50
N ARG A 75 18.78 11.12 -29.51
CA ARG A 75 19.27 12.20 -28.64
C ARG A 75 20.14 13.22 -29.37
N GLU A 76 20.92 12.80 -30.35
CA GLU A 76 21.65 13.74 -31.20
C GLU A 76 20.68 14.67 -31.96
N LYS A 77 19.53 14.14 -32.41
CA LYS A 77 18.45 14.95 -33.01
C LYS A 77 17.70 15.81 -31.98
N GLU A 78 17.58 15.34 -30.74
CA GLU A 78 16.93 16.06 -29.63
C GLU A 78 17.63 17.40 -29.31
N LEU A 79 18.93 17.51 -29.58
CA LEU A 79 19.71 18.74 -29.43
C LEU A 79 19.32 19.83 -30.47
N GLY A 80 18.66 19.46 -31.57
CA GLY A 80 18.21 20.36 -32.63
C GLY A 80 16.75 20.84 -32.46
N ASP A 81 16.11 21.25 -33.56
CA ASP A 81 14.71 21.68 -33.54
C ASP A 81 13.76 20.48 -33.36
N TRP A 82 12.91 20.53 -32.34
CA TRP A 82 11.94 19.48 -32.03
C TRP A 82 10.80 19.37 -33.04
N LYS A 83 10.68 20.32 -33.98
CA LYS A 83 9.78 20.17 -35.14
C LYS A 83 10.28 19.12 -36.12
N ALA A 84 11.58 18.85 -36.16
CA ALA A 84 12.17 17.82 -37.02
C ALA A 84 12.01 16.38 -36.46
N LEU A 85 11.69 16.25 -35.17
CA LEU A 85 11.42 14.96 -34.53
C LEU A 85 10.05 14.42 -34.93
N SER A 86 10.03 13.18 -35.41
CA SER A 86 8.81 12.43 -35.67
C SER A 86 8.05 12.14 -34.37
N LEU A 87 6.75 11.86 -34.49
CA LEU A 87 5.91 11.52 -33.34
C LEU A 87 6.39 10.24 -32.61
N GLN A 88 6.95 9.28 -33.35
CA GLN A 88 7.48 8.05 -32.77
C GLN A 88 8.78 8.29 -32.00
N GLU A 89 9.68 9.13 -32.51
CA GLU A 89 10.90 9.51 -31.79
C GLU A 89 10.57 10.25 -30.49
N LYS A 90 9.56 11.13 -30.49
CA LYS A 90 9.07 11.79 -29.27
C LYS A 90 8.53 10.79 -28.24
N LYS A 91 7.72 9.83 -28.69
CA LYS A 91 7.20 8.75 -27.82
C LYS A 91 8.32 7.87 -27.28
N LEU A 92 9.33 7.59 -28.09
CA LEU A 92 10.50 6.80 -27.70
C LEU A 92 11.31 7.52 -26.61
N LEU A 93 11.61 8.82 -26.80
CA LEU A 93 12.26 9.65 -25.77
C LEU A 93 11.45 9.69 -24.46
N TYR A 94 10.13 9.80 -24.58
CA TYR A 94 9.22 9.79 -23.43
C TYR A 94 9.27 8.44 -22.70
N ARG A 95 9.09 7.31 -23.38
CA ARG A 95 9.07 5.97 -22.77
C ARG A 95 10.44 5.49 -22.30
N HIS A 96 11.52 6.08 -22.79
CA HIS A 96 12.86 5.89 -22.22
C HIS A 96 12.98 6.61 -20.87
N SER A 97 12.44 7.83 -20.79
CA SER A 97 12.51 8.66 -19.59
C SER A 97 11.54 8.20 -18.51
N PHE A 98 10.32 7.87 -18.90
CA PHE A 98 9.21 7.57 -18.01
C PHE A 98 8.60 6.21 -18.31
N CYS A 99 8.27 5.45 -17.27
CA CYS A 99 7.56 4.18 -17.37
C CYS A 99 6.11 4.42 -17.80
N GLN A 100 5.39 5.22 -17.02
CA GLN A 100 3.96 5.46 -17.18
C GLN A 100 3.66 6.93 -17.51
N THR A 101 2.55 7.17 -18.19
CA THR A 101 2.01 8.52 -18.34
C THR A 101 1.22 8.94 -17.09
N TYR A 102 1.01 10.25 -16.90
CA TYR A 102 0.14 10.76 -15.84
C TYR A 102 -1.24 10.10 -15.82
N ALA A 103 -1.83 9.88 -16.99
CA ALA A 103 -3.13 9.22 -17.10
C ALA A 103 -3.10 7.73 -16.71
N GLU A 104 -1.96 7.06 -16.89
CA GLU A 104 -1.81 5.62 -16.60
C GLU A 104 -1.68 5.38 -15.09
N PHE A 105 -0.82 6.11 -14.39
CA PHE A 105 -0.58 5.84 -12.96
C PHE A 105 -1.61 6.53 -12.04
N GLN A 106 -2.27 7.60 -12.51
CA GLN A 106 -3.40 8.19 -11.78
C GLN A 106 -4.73 7.48 -12.08
N HIS A 107 -4.70 6.39 -12.84
CA HIS A 107 -5.90 5.64 -13.15
C HIS A 107 -6.56 5.11 -11.87
N PHE A 108 -7.87 5.37 -11.72
CA PHE A 108 -8.63 4.91 -10.57
C PHE A 108 -8.82 3.40 -10.61
N THR A 109 -8.19 2.68 -9.69
CA THR A 109 -8.36 1.23 -9.55
C THR A 109 -9.60 0.91 -8.69
N PRO A 110 -10.42 -0.08 -9.08
CA PRO A 110 -11.63 -0.44 -8.33
C PRO A 110 -11.34 -1.28 -7.07
N ASP A 111 -10.18 -1.11 -6.44
CA ASP A 111 -9.70 -1.95 -5.33
C ASP A 111 -10.60 -1.86 -4.09
N TRP A 112 -11.29 -0.73 -3.91
CA TRP A 112 -12.27 -0.54 -2.84
C TRP A 112 -13.38 -1.60 -2.85
N LYS A 113 -13.74 -2.14 -4.04
CA LYS A 113 -14.75 -3.21 -4.16
C LYS A 113 -14.27 -4.49 -3.51
N LEU A 114 -12.99 -4.82 -3.66
CA LEU A 114 -12.37 -5.98 -3.03
C LEU A 114 -12.32 -5.81 -1.52
N VAL A 115 -11.92 -4.64 -1.04
CA VAL A 115 -11.88 -4.32 0.40
C VAL A 115 -13.27 -4.48 1.03
N MET A 116 -14.30 -3.90 0.41
CA MET A 116 -15.68 -4.02 0.87
C MET A 116 -16.18 -5.46 0.81
N GLY A 117 -15.88 -6.19 -0.27
CA GLY A 117 -16.25 -7.59 -0.42
C GLY A 117 -15.69 -8.48 0.68
N VAL A 118 -14.39 -8.35 0.97
CA VAL A 118 -13.73 -9.08 2.07
C VAL A 118 -14.33 -8.70 3.42
N GLY A 119 -14.63 -7.41 3.63
CA GLY A 119 -15.31 -6.92 4.83
C GLY A 119 -16.65 -7.62 5.06
N PHE A 120 -17.54 -7.63 4.07
CA PHE A 120 -18.85 -8.27 4.20
C PHE A 120 -18.76 -9.79 4.37
N TRP A 121 -17.81 -10.45 3.69
CA TRP A 121 -17.55 -11.88 3.89
C TRP A 121 -17.13 -12.21 5.32
N SER A 122 -16.26 -11.39 5.92
CA SER A 122 -15.83 -11.60 7.30
C SER A 122 -17.00 -11.48 8.30
N VAL A 123 -17.90 -10.52 8.08
CA VAL A 123 -19.11 -10.34 8.91
C VAL A 123 -20.06 -11.53 8.74
N ALA A 124 -20.29 -11.97 7.50
CA ALA A 124 -21.15 -13.11 7.22
C ALA A 124 -20.64 -14.40 7.90
N ILE A 125 -19.33 -14.66 7.81
CA ILE A 125 -18.70 -15.79 8.48
C ILE A 125 -18.85 -15.68 10.01
N GLY A 126 -18.62 -14.50 10.59
CA GLY A 126 -18.83 -14.25 12.02
C GLY A 126 -20.26 -14.53 12.49
N LEU A 127 -21.27 -14.15 11.69
CA LEU A 127 -22.67 -14.45 11.97
C LEU A 127 -22.97 -15.94 11.88
N LEU A 128 -22.45 -16.63 10.86
CA LEU A 128 -22.63 -18.07 10.69
C LEU A 128 -22.03 -18.86 11.87
N ILE A 129 -20.84 -18.47 12.32
CA ILE A 129 -20.20 -19.07 13.50
C ILE A 129 -21.04 -18.83 14.76
N SER A 130 -21.56 -17.62 14.95
CA SER A 130 -22.41 -17.27 16.09
C SER A 130 -23.69 -18.11 16.14
N VAL A 131 -24.34 -18.31 14.99
CA VAL A 131 -25.52 -19.18 14.85
C VAL A 131 -25.15 -20.64 15.14
N TRP A 132 -24.02 -21.12 14.63
CA TRP A 132 -23.54 -22.48 14.89
C TRP A 132 -23.31 -22.74 16.38
N TYR A 133 -22.68 -21.80 17.09
CA TYR A 133 -22.52 -21.88 18.55
C TYR A 133 -23.88 -21.93 19.27
N ASN A 134 -24.84 -21.11 18.83
CA ASN A 134 -26.17 -21.09 19.44
C ASN A 134 -26.91 -22.43 19.31
N PHE A 135 -26.78 -23.12 18.18
CA PHE A 135 -27.47 -24.40 17.96
C PHE A 135 -26.75 -25.63 18.52
N LYS A 136 -25.42 -25.59 18.68
CA LYS A 136 -24.63 -26.78 19.00
C LYS A 136 -23.91 -26.74 20.34
N LEU A 137 -23.60 -25.55 20.86
CA LEU A 137 -22.75 -25.40 22.03
C LEU A 137 -23.50 -24.84 23.25
N TYR A 138 -24.44 -23.91 23.04
CA TYR A 138 -25.16 -23.32 24.15
C TYR A 138 -26.28 -24.22 24.68
N ASP A 139 -26.36 -24.29 26.01
CA ASP A 139 -27.44 -24.92 26.74
C ASP A 139 -28.79 -24.23 26.47
N PRO A 140 -29.91 -24.95 26.68
CA PRO A 140 -31.22 -24.32 26.61
C PRO A 140 -31.30 -23.11 27.54
N VAL A 141 -31.99 -22.07 27.07
CA VAL A 141 -32.21 -20.87 27.88
C VAL A 141 -32.88 -21.23 29.22
N PRO A 142 -32.51 -20.58 30.33
CA PRO A 142 -33.11 -20.84 31.62
C PRO A 142 -34.62 -20.69 31.60
N GLU A 143 -35.29 -21.45 32.45
CA GLU A 143 -36.75 -21.49 32.52
C GLU A 143 -37.41 -20.11 32.85
N THR A 144 -36.63 -19.16 33.38
CA THR A 144 -37.03 -17.78 33.65
C THR A 144 -37.24 -16.96 32.39
N TYR A 145 -36.65 -17.38 31.25
CA TYR A 145 -36.86 -16.75 29.95
C TYR A 145 -38.19 -17.16 29.28
N ALA A 146 -38.93 -18.12 29.85
CA ALA A 146 -40.27 -18.43 29.41
C ALA A 146 -41.15 -17.17 29.43
N GLU A 147 -41.98 -16.99 28.41
CA GLU A 147 -42.71 -15.73 28.19
C GLU A 147 -43.58 -15.34 29.39
N GLU A 148 -44.31 -16.30 29.96
CA GLU A 148 -45.15 -16.06 31.14
C GLU A 148 -44.35 -15.59 32.35
N ARG A 149 -43.17 -16.17 32.57
CA ARG A 149 -42.30 -15.79 33.70
C ARG A 149 -41.66 -14.43 33.48
N ARG A 150 -41.23 -14.12 32.25
CA ARG A 150 -40.76 -12.77 31.90
C ARG A 150 -41.85 -11.73 32.11
N GLN A 151 -43.08 -12.02 31.70
CA GLN A 151 -44.21 -11.13 31.91
C GLN A 151 -44.55 -10.97 33.40
N ALA A 152 -44.55 -12.05 34.18
CA ALA A 152 -44.77 -11.99 35.62
C ALA A 152 -43.66 -11.18 36.33
N GLN A 153 -42.41 -11.39 35.94
CA GLN A 153 -41.27 -10.61 36.43
C GLN A 153 -41.39 -9.14 36.06
N LEU A 154 -41.78 -8.83 34.82
CA LEU A 154 -42.02 -7.46 34.36
C LEU A 154 -43.14 -6.78 35.15
N ARG A 155 -44.26 -7.47 35.39
CA ARG A 155 -45.35 -6.96 36.25
C ARG A 155 -44.86 -6.68 37.66
N ARG A 156 -44.07 -7.57 38.25
CA ARG A 156 -43.47 -7.36 39.58
C ARG A 156 -42.54 -6.15 39.60
N ILE A 157 -41.70 -5.99 38.58
CA ILE A 157 -40.80 -4.83 38.44
C ILE A 157 -41.58 -3.52 38.43
N ILE A 158 -42.68 -3.47 37.67
CA ILE A 158 -43.56 -2.31 37.57
C ILE A 158 -44.26 -2.04 38.91
N GLN A 159 -44.78 -3.08 39.57
CA GLN A 159 -45.46 -2.97 40.87
C GLN A 159 -44.53 -2.49 41.99
N LEU A 160 -43.25 -2.87 41.94
CA LEU A 160 -42.23 -2.39 42.88
C LEU A 160 -41.66 -1.02 42.48
N GLU A 161 -42.19 -0.40 41.42
CA GLU A 161 -41.77 0.90 40.89
C GLU A 161 -40.25 0.99 40.68
N MET A 162 -39.63 -0.08 40.17
CA MET A 162 -38.18 -0.12 40.03
C MET A 162 -37.71 0.95 39.03
N ASN A 163 -36.82 1.84 39.46
CA ASN A 163 -36.33 3.00 38.70
C ASN A 163 -37.46 3.87 38.12
N PRO A 164 -38.25 4.57 38.97
CA PRO A 164 -39.50 5.22 38.55
C PRO A 164 -39.33 6.58 37.88
N ILE A 165 -38.12 7.16 37.86
CA ILE A 165 -37.87 8.49 37.26
C ILE A 165 -37.45 8.35 35.79
N THR A 166 -36.39 7.58 35.52
CA THR A 166 -35.79 7.45 34.18
C THR A 166 -35.89 6.02 33.61
N GLY A 167 -36.25 5.04 34.43
CA GLY A 167 -36.18 3.63 34.09
C GLY A 167 -37.46 3.07 33.50
N LEU A 168 -37.58 1.74 33.53
CA LEU A 168 -38.69 1.01 32.92
C LEU A 168 -40.05 1.40 33.50
N SER A 169 -40.13 1.52 34.83
CA SER A 169 -41.36 1.85 35.55
C SER A 169 -41.85 3.28 35.26
N SER A 170 -40.96 4.20 34.92
CA SER A 170 -41.34 5.57 34.57
C SER A 170 -42.18 5.64 33.29
N LYS A 171 -42.00 4.66 32.39
CA LYS A 171 -42.72 4.52 31.11
C LYS A 171 -44.05 3.78 31.25
N TRP A 172 -44.40 3.29 32.44
CA TRP A 172 -45.69 2.68 32.69
C TRP A 172 -46.71 3.71 33.21
N CYS A 173 -47.92 3.68 32.69
CA CYS A 173 -49.04 4.48 33.14
C CYS A 173 -49.88 3.67 34.15
N TYR A 174 -49.65 3.92 35.44
CA TYR A 174 -50.32 3.19 36.53
C TYR A 174 -51.84 3.44 36.60
N HIS A 175 -52.31 4.59 36.14
CA HIS A 175 -53.76 4.90 36.13
C HIS A 175 -54.53 4.08 35.09
N THR A 176 -53.93 3.84 33.92
CA THR A 176 -54.59 3.16 32.79
C THR A 176 -54.10 1.72 32.59
N ASN A 177 -53.13 1.28 33.39
CA ASN A 177 -52.45 -0.02 33.28
C ASN A 177 -51.98 -0.32 31.85
N LYS A 178 -51.33 0.67 31.23
CA LYS A 178 -50.74 0.58 29.88
C LYS A 178 -49.37 1.24 29.85
N TRP A 179 -48.57 0.92 28.85
CA TRP A 179 -47.36 1.70 28.55
C TRP A 179 -47.77 3.12 28.14
N LYS A 180 -47.02 4.11 28.64
CA LYS A 180 -47.13 5.52 28.27
C LYS A 180 -46.82 5.73 26.78
#